data_AF-A0A496AK09-F1
#
_entry.id   AF-A0A496AK09-F1
#
_cell.length_a   1.000
_cell.length_b   1.000
_cell.length_c   1.000
_cell.angle_alpha   90.00
_cell.angle_beta   90.00
_cell.angle_gamma   90.00
#
_symmetry.space_group_name_H-M   'P 1'
#
loop_
_entity.id
_entity.type
_entity.pdbx_description
1 polymer ?
#
loop_
_entity_poly.entity_id
_entity_poly.type
_entity_poly.pdbx_seq_one_letter_code
_entity_poly.pdbx_strand_id
1 'polypeptide(L)'
;MKSIYWALLLVFCAVILCSEVRVSVLADESESSEQNVGIPDWVPQPSDIGSIEEQRLLAVVKAAQKTLVETPKDATAWGQLGNIYFVHGWEIDATECYRSAVEIAPNEFRWLYYLGMTTYKVNPQAAAQTLAAAIKLDPQYAPAHIYRAAALRTLGHIDQAKAHLEVANELDPQNPYASLWLGELALTTQQFEAAQSHFQRALKLNPEQSEAHAAMAQVASVLGEKSAATQHAQVSRKRTKYIQMRDPLWWDVLKLGVTAQRYAERGNRYLQQGDFKRAVSELEVAIAGLNKDSHLWLNYGSALLLNKQYSEAVAVLKNTLVVIRANENTSKRPTEIADLKVQSHYNLGLAYYHNDQIEKAVAAYQKAIQLNPNFADAYGGLGVIYWRTGNLDAAIRHCQKAIKIAPENIEFHQNLTQIYWQKGRYDAAAVGYKIILELNPTDENALHHLGLILLSKQEYDEAVSCFQKVLQINPDSALTHGALGVAYYKLGEPDLAIQEFQEVLRLDPRNQNAHEMLKRLGQQ
;
A
#
# COMPACT_ATOMS: atom_id res chain seq x y z
N MET A 1 7.64 -35.30 17.10
CA MET A 1 6.45 -35.81 17.82
C MET A 1 5.28 -34.94 17.38
N LYS A 2 4.52 -35.39 16.36
CA LYS A 2 3.17 -35.98 16.49
C LYS A 2 2.25 -35.12 17.38
N SER A 3 1.34 -34.29 16.82
CA SER A 3 -0.04 -34.65 16.39
C SER A 3 -0.91 -35.06 17.60
N ILE A 4 -2.22 -34.81 17.76
CA ILE A 4 -3.34 -34.43 16.88
C ILE A 4 -4.59 -34.41 17.83
N TYR A 5 -5.52 -33.46 17.63
CA TYR A 5 -7.00 -33.62 17.67
C TYR A 5 -7.88 -33.71 18.95
N TRP A 6 -9.12 -33.21 18.70
CA TRP A 6 -10.46 -33.40 19.33
C TRP A 6 -10.84 -32.39 20.43
N ALA A 7 -11.98 -31.69 20.45
CA ALA A 7 -13.24 -31.71 19.70
C ALA A 7 -13.95 -30.34 19.89
N LEU A 8 -14.40 -29.63 18.85
CA LEU A 8 -15.80 -29.54 18.37
C LEU A 8 -16.93 -29.59 19.42
N LEU A 9 -17.73 -28.51 19.43
CA LEU A 9 -19.20 -28.46 19.40
C LEU A 9 -20.05 -28.66 20.68
N LEU A 10 -21.06 -27.76 20.76
CA LEU A 10 -22.31 -27.77 21.55
C LEU A 10 -22.15 -27.27 23.01
N VAL A 11 -22.91 -26.28 23.48
CA VAL A 11 -24.38 -26.28 23.54
C VAL A 11 -24.98 -24.86 23.38
N PHE A 12 -26.03 -24.82 22.55
CA PHE A 12 -26.97 -23.74 22.27
C PHE A 12 -28.16 -23.80 23.27
N CYS A 13 -28.91 -22.69 23.42
CA CYS A 13 -30.23 -22.55 24.09
C CYS A 13 -30.23 -22.55 25.64
N ALA A 14 -30.98 -21.71 26.36
CA ALA A 14 -32.12 -20.87 26.00
C ALA A 14 -32.55 -20.00 27.22
N VAL A 15 -33.21 -18.85 26.94
CA VAL A 15 -34.41 -18.33 27.66
C VAL A 15 -34.18 -17.75 29.08
N ILE A 16 -34.77 -16.66 29.61
CA ILE A 16 -35.67 -15.55 29.26
C ILE A 16 -35.85 -14.73 30.58
N LEU A 17 -36.19 -13.42 30.52
CA LEU A 17 -36.87 -12.57 31.54
C LEU A 17 -36.27 -12.29 32.94
N CYS A 18 -36.08 -10.99 33.22
CA CYS A 18 -36.71 -10.19 34.31
C CYS A 18 -36.03 -8.80 34.33
N SER A 19 -36.68 -7.67 33.98
CA SER A 19 -37.53 -6.81 34.86
C SER A 19 -36.79 -6.38 36.13
N GLU A 20 -36.64 -5.13 36.58
CA GLU A 20 -37.54 -3.98 36.62
C GLU A 20 -36.75 -2.77 37.20
N VAL A 21 -37.04 -1.57 36.67
CA VAL A 21 -37.38 -0.29 37.34
C VAL A 21 -36.99 -0.03 38.82
N ARG A 22 -36.28 1.09 39.09
CA ARG A 22 -36.56 2.11 40.16
C ARG A 22 -35.66 3.34 39.94
N VAL A 23 -36.18 4.46 39.43
CA VAL A 23 -36.87 5.59 40.12
C VAL A 23 -35.93 6.46 40.97
N SER A 24 -35.82 7.70 40.48
CA SER A 24 -35.35 9.01 40.99
C SER A 24 -35.36 9.28 42.50
N VAL A 25 -34.53 10.26 42.94
CA VAL A 25 -34.96 11.51 43.61
C VAL A 25 -33.79 12.48 43.89
N LEU A 26 -33.93 13.72 43.38
CA LEU A 26 -33.61 15.09 43.89
C LEU A 26 -32.20 15.41 44.44
N ALA A 27 -31.71 16.66 44.47
CA ALA A 27 -31.79 17.93 43.74
C ALA A 27 -30.91 18.92 44.56
N ASP A 28 -30.10 19.76 43.92
CA ASP A 28 -29.73 21.13 44.35
C ASP A 28 -28.87 21.75 43.24
N GLU A 29 -29.40 22.70 42.47
CA GLU A 29 -29.18 24.16 42.62
C GLU A 29 -27.68 24.52 42.59
N SER A 30 -27.15 25.39 41.75
CA SER A 30 -27.68 26.40 40.83
C SER A 30 -26.49 26.92 40.02
N GLU A 31 -26.68 27.26 38.75
CA GLU A 31 -26.20 28.53 38.18
C GLU A 31 -26.57 28.60 36.70
N SER A 32 -27.17 29.74 36.37
CA SER A 32 -27.58 30.16 35.04
C SER A 32 -26.51 29.91 33.98
N SER A 33 -26.86 29.11 32.97
CA SER A 33 -26.21 29.18 31.67
C SER A 33 -27.27 29.14 30.58
N GLU A 34 -27.02 29.94 29.56
CA GLU A 34 -27.85 30.19 28.38
C GLU A 34 -28.52 28.90 27.87
N GLN A 35 -29.78 29.02 27.45
CA GLN A 35 -30.51 27.95 26.76
C GLN A 35 -29.71 27.48 25.54
N ASN A 36 -28.87 26.47 25.77
CA ASN A 36 -28.34 25.62 24.73
C ASN A 36 -29.54 24.83 24.24
N VAL A 37 -30.12 25.23 23.10
CA VAL A 37 -31.07 24.41 22.37
C VAL A 37 -30.28 23.21 21.85
N GLY A 38 -30.07 22.25 22.74
CA GLY A 38 -29.29 21.04 22.51
C GLY A 38 -29.97 20.20 21.44
N ILE A 39 -29.13 19.54 20.64
CA ILE A 39 -29.55 18.50 19.71
C ILE A 39 -30.38 17.47 20.50
N PRO A 40 -31.60 17.09 20.06
CA PRO A 40 -32.45 16.14 20.78
C PRO A 40 -31.70 14.84 21.11
N ASP A 41 -31.90 14.33 22.33
CA ASP A 41 -31.14 13.19 22.89
C ASP A 41 -31.22 11.88 22.07
N TRP A 42 -32.22 11.77 21.19
CA TRP A 42 -32.42 10.62 20.31
C TRP A 42 -31.66 10.71 18.98
N VAL A 43 -31.13 11.89 18.62
CA VAL A 43 -30.24 12.03 17.47
C VAL A 43 -28.88 11.45 17.87
N PRO A 44 -28.36 10.42 17.18
CA PRO A 44 -27.14 9.75 17.62
C PRO A 44 -25.97 10.72 17.79
N GLN A 45 -25.33 10.66 18.96
CA GLN A 45 -24.22 11.53 19.31
C GLN A 45 -22.89 10.78 19.13
N PRO A 46 -21.89 11.35 18.45
CA PRO A 46 -20.60 10.70 18.31
C PRO A 46 -19.89 10.68 19.67
N SER A 47 -19.95 9.56 20.39
CA SER A 47 -19.51 9.50 21.80
C SER A 47 -18.00 9.46 22.01
N ASP A 48 -17.17 9.39 20.95
CA ASP A 48 -15.72 9.15 21.09
C ASP A 48 -14.86 10.01 20.15
N ILE A 49 -14.87 11.34 20.32
CA ILE A 49 -14.17 12.28 19.42
C ILE A 49 -13.30 13.28 20.22
N GLY A 50 -11.97 13.17 20.10
CA GLY A 50 -10.96 13.93 20.86
C GLY A 50 -9.80 14.57 20.08
N SER A 51 -9.72 14.51 18.74
CA SER A 51 -8.61 15.09 17.94
C SER A 51 -8.99 16.31 17.05
N ILE A 52 -8.00 17.07 16.52
CA ILE A 52 -8.23 18.33 15.74
C ILE A 52 -9.00 18.09 14.44
N GLU A 53 -8.76 16.95 13.80
CA GLU A 53 -9.41 16.53 12.55
C GLU A 53 -10.86 16.07 12.80
N GLU A 54 -11.02 15.42 13.94
CA GLU A 54 -12.27 15.06 14.58
C GLU A 54 -13.13 16.27 14.99
N GLN A 55 -12.54 17.43 15.32
CA GLN A 55 -13.28 18.69 15.53
C GLN A 55 -13.93 19.24 14.24
N ARG A 56 -13.28 19.06 13.09
CA ARG A 56 -13.87 19.47 11.79
C ARG A 56 -14.99 18.54 11.38
N LEU A 57 -14.82 17.23 11.57
CA LEU A 57 -15.89 16.25 11.42
C LEU A 57 -17.06 16.58 12.35
N LEU A 58 -16.77 16.87 13.62
CA LEU A 58 -17.76 17.28 14.61
C LEU A 58 -18.47 18.56 14.19
N ALA A 59 -17.81 19.52 13.53
CA ALA A 59 -18.47 20.72 13.02
C ALA A 59 -19.45 20.42 11.89
N VAL A 60 -19.08 19.52 10.95
CA VAL A 60 -19.97 19.08 9.86
C VAL A 60 -21.17 18.31 10.40
N VAL A 61 -20.91 17.38 11.32
CA VAL A 61 -21.95 16.60 12.01
C VAL A 61 -22.86 17.52 12.81
N LYS A 62 -22.32 18.45 13.61
CA LYS A 62 -23.11 19.43 14.37
C LYS A 62 -23.93 20.35 13.45
N ALA A 63 -23.40 20.77 12.31
CA ALA A 63 -24.14 21.58 11.35
C ALA A 63 -25.31 20.80 10.72
N ALA A 64 -25.07 19.53 10.34
CA ALA A 64 -26.11 18.65 9.82
C ALA A 64 -27.16 18.32 10.90
N GLN A 65 -26.74 18.01 12.12
CA GLN A 65 -27.63 17.82 13.28
C GLN A 65 -28.43 19.08 13.60
N LYS A 66 -27.81 20.27 13.58
CA LYS A 66 -28.51 21.55 13.79
C LYS A 66 -29.58 21.79 12.71
N THR A 67 -29.23 21.56 11.45
CA THR A 67 -30.19 21.63 10.33
C THR A 67 -31.39 20.71 10.59
N LEU A 68 -31.12 19.51 11.10
CA LEU A 68 -32.15 18.53 11.44
C LEU A 68 -33.06 18.96 12.60
N VAL A 69 -32.52 19.69 13.58
CA VAL A 69 -33.31 20.29 14.66
C VAL A 69 -34.26 21.35 14.10
N GLU A 70 -33.81 22.14 13.13
CA GLU A 70 -34.62 23.17 12.48
C GLU A 70 -35.66 22.56 11.53
N THR A 71 -35.35 21.43 10.89
CA THR A 71 -36.21 20.75 9.92
C THR A 71 -36.35 19.24 10.18
N PRO A 72 -36.98 18.81 11.29
CA PRO A 72 -37.01 17.40 11.70
C PRO A 72 -37.84 16.50 10.77
N LYS A 73 -38.70 17.10 9.94
CA LYS A 73 -39.52 16.42 8.93
C LYS A 73 -38.92 16.47 7.52
N ASP A 74 -37.64 16.81 7.38
CA ASP A 74 -36.94 16.78 6.09
C ASP A 74 -36.21 15.45 5.90
N ALA A 75 -36.74 14.59 5.03
CA ALA A 75 -36.13 13.31 4.68
C ALA A 75 -34.73 13.46 4.06
N THR A 76 -34.47 14.54 3.33
CA THR A 76 -33.17 14.79 2.70
C THR A 76 -32.12 15.13 3.74
N ALA A 77 -32.46 15.94 4.74
CA ALA A 77 -31.57 16.25 5.86
C ALA A 77 -31.19 14.96 6.62
N TRP A 78 -32.16 14.09 6.91
CA TRP A 78 -31.92 12.78 7.51
C TRP A 78 -31.01 11.90 6.63
N GLY A 79 -31.32 11.78 5.34
CA GLY A 79 -30.52 10.97 4.42
C GLY A 79 -29.09 11.48 4.24
N GLN A 80 -28.89 12.80 4.22
CA GLN A 80 -27.56 13.42 4.15
C GLN A 80 -26.75 13.19 5.43
N LEU A 81 -27.36 13.31 6.61
CA LEU A 81 -26.71 12.95 7.87
C LEU A 81 -26.31 11.47 7.88
N GLY A 82 -27.19 10.61 7.38
CA GLY A 82 -26.92 9.18 7.19
C GLY A 82 -25.71 8.93 6.29
N ASN A 83 -25.60 9.64 5.16
CA ASN A 83 -24.44 9.54 4.26
C ASN A 83 -23.14 9.95 4.97
N ILE A 84 -23.17 11.03 5.76
CA ILE A 84 -22.02 11.50 6.55
C ILE A 84 -21.59 10.40 7.53
N TYR A 85 -22.50 9.92 8.37
CA TYR A 85 -22.22 8.85 9.34
C TYR A 85 -21.68 7.58 8.69
N PHE A 86 -22.28 7.20 7.57
CA PHE A 86 -21.91 5.99 6.85
C PHE A 86 -20.48 6.07 6.28
N VAL A 87 -20.08 7.21 5.68
CA VAL A 87 -18.70 7.42 5.19
C VAL A 87 -17.66 7.44 6.31
N HIS A 88 -18.08 7.86 7.51
CA HIS A 88 -17.22 7.90 8.68
C HIS A 88 -17.19 6.59 9.47
N GLY A 89 -17.87 5.54 8.99
CA GLY A 89 -17.85 4.20 9.60
C GLY A 89 -18.85 4.00 10.73
N TRP A 90 -19.76 4.96 10.94
CA TRP A 90 -20.83 4.89 11.92
C TRP A 90 -22.09 4.27 11.28
N GLU A 91 -21.97 3.00 10.88
CA GLU A 91 -22.99 2.30 10.10
C GLU A 91 -24.32 2.12 10.86
N ILE A 92 -24.26 2.01 12.19
CA ILE A 92 -25.45 1.90 13.06
C ILE A 92 -26.23 3.23 13.02
N ASP A 93 -25.54 4.33 13.29
CA ASP A 93 -26.14 5.66 13.32
C ASP A 93 -26.65 6.09 11.95
N ALA A 94 -25.90 5.74 10.89
CA ALA A 94 -26.33 5.94 9.52
C ALA A 94 -27.63 5.19 9.19
N THR A 95 -27.75 3.94 9.66
CA THR A 95 -28.94 3.12 9.45
C THR A 95 -30.18 3.75 10.08
N GLU A 96 -30.05 4.30 11.29
CA GLU A 96 -31.16 4.99 11.95
C GLU A 96 -31.51 6.32 11.26
N CYS A 97 -30.52 7.02 10.71
CA CYS A 97 -30.78 8.19 9.88
C CYS A 97 -31.54 7.84 8.59
N TYR A 98 -31.15 6.78 7.88
CA TYR A 98 -31.87 6.32 6.69
C TYR A 98 -33.27 5.80 7.02
N ARG A 99 -33.45 5.14 8.17
CA ARG A 99 -34.78 4.72 8.66
C ARG A 99 -35.68 5.93 8.83
N SER A 100 -35.20 6.97 9.51
CA SER A 100 -35.93 8.22 9.73
C SER A 100 -36.25 8.92 8.40
N ALA A 101 -35.32 8.93 7.44
CA ALA A 101 -35.56 9.46 6.10
C ALA A 101 -36.66 8.69 5.34
N VAL A 102 -36.69 7.35 5.45
CA VAL A 102 -37.72 6.50 4.85
C VAL A 102 -39.09 6.69 5.51
N GLU A 103 -39.15 6.87 6.83
CA GLU A 103 -40.42 7.14 7.54
C GLU A 103 -41.07 8.44 7.07
N ILE A 104 -40.26 9.46 6.77
CA ILE A 104 -40.72 10.76 6.27
C ILE A 104 -41.05 10.70 4.77
N ALA A 105 -40.20 10.05 3.97
CA ALA A 105 -40.34 9.93 2.52
C ALA A 105 -40.30 8.46 2.08
N PRO A 106 -41.38 7.69 2.28
CA PRO A 106 -41.40 6.25 2.05
C PRO A 106 -41.36 5.84 0.57
N ASN A 107 -41.51 6.80 -0.34
CA ASN A 107 -41.48 6.58 -1.79
C ASN A 107 -40.22 7.18 -2.44
N GLU A 108 -39.19 7.53 -1.66
CA GLU A 108 -37.92 8.03 -2.18
C GLU A 108 -36.91 6.88 -2.32
N PHE A 109 -36.48 6.62 -3.55
CA PHE A 109 -35.62 5.48 -3.90
C PHE A 109 -34.33 5.41 -3.07
N ARG A 110 -33.63 6.55 -2.95
CA ARG A 110 -32.29 6.61 -2.33
C ARG A 110 -32.29 6.13 -0.89
N TRP A 111 -33.26 6.56 -0.09
CA TRP A 111 -33.32 6.23 1.33
C TRP A 111 -33.70 4.77 1.56
N LEU A 112 -34.62 4.24 0.75
CA LEU A 112 -34.94 2.81 0.75
C LEU A 112 -33.73 1.96 0.34
N TYR A 113 -32.99 2.39 -0.69
CA TYR A 113 -31.78 1.72 -1.14
C TYR A 113 -30.71 1.69 -0.04
N TYR A 114 -30.35 2.84 0.53
CA TYR A 114 -29.32 2.91 1.57
C TYR A 114 -29.73 2.16 2.83
N LEU A 115 -30.98 2.30 3.30
CA LEU A 115 -31.48 1.54 4.45
C LEU A 115 -31.39 0.03 4.21
N GLY A 116 -31.80 -0.43 3.02
CA GLY A 116 -31.69 -1.84 2.64
C GLY A 116 -30.24 -2.33 2.57
N MET A 117 -29.35 -1.52 2.00
CA MET A 117 -27.93 -1.80 1.88
C MET A 117 -27.20 -1.85 3.22
N THR A 118 -27.56 -1.02 4.20
CA THR A 118 -26.91 -1.06 5.53
C THR A 118 -27.46 -2.17 6.43
N THR A 119 -28.69 -2.64 6.17
CA THR A 119 -29.36 -3.61 7.05
C THR A 119 -29.22 -5.07 6.63
N TYR A 120 -28.80 -5.39 5.39
CA TYR A 120 -28.87 -6.77 4.87
C TYR A 120 -28.12 -7.84 5.66
N LYS A 121 -27.05 -7.48 6.37
CA LYS A 121 -26.28 -8.40 7.22
C LYS A 121 -26.91 -8.62 8.60
N VAL A 122 -27.52 -7.57 9.15
CA VAL A 122 -28.01 -7.54 10.53
C VAL A 122 -29.47 -7.97 10.59
N ASN A 123 -30.28 -7.55 9.62
CA ASN A 123 -31.69 -7.91 9.50
C ASN A 123 -32.05 -8.17 8.01
N PRO A 124 -31.72 -9.36 7.47
CA PRO A 124 -31.94 -9.66 6.06
C PRO A 124 -33.42 -9.65 5.66
N GLN A 125 -34.35 -9.94 6.58
CA GLN A 125 -35.78 -9.90 6.32
C GLN A 125 -36.26 -8.47 6.04
N ALA A 126 -35.90 -7.52 6.93
CA ALA A 126 -36.23 -6.12 6.74
C ALA A 126 -35.54 -5.55 5.49
N ALA A 127 -34.25 -5.84 5.30
CA ALA A 127 -33.50 -5.39 4.15
C ALA A 127 -34.11 -5.86 2.83
N ALA A 128 -34.51 -7.14 2.74
CA ALA A 128 -35.20 -7.66 1.57
C ALA A 128 -36.47 -6.84 1.30
N GLN A 129 -37.34 -6.65 2.30
CA GLN A 129 -38.58 -5.89 2.14
C GLN A 129 -38.34 -4.44 1.68
N THR A 130 -37.40 -3.74 2.31
CA THR A 130 -37.04 -2.36 1.95
C THR A 130 -36.48 -2.27 0.54
N LEU A 131 -35.59 -3.19 0.14
CA LEU A 131 -35.04 -3.23 -1.22
C LEU A 131 -36.11 -3.62 -2.26
N ALA A 132 -37.13 -4.38 -1.87
CA ALA A 132 -38.29 -4.62 -2.74
C ALA A 132 -39.02 -3.30 -3.06
N ALA A 133 -39.20 -2.45 -2.05
CA ALA A 133 -39.82 -1.13 -2.24
C ALA A 133 -38.93 -0.22 -3.10
N ALA A 134 -37.61 -0.22 -2.87
CA ALA A 134 -36.66 0.52 -3.72
C ALA A 134 -36.74 0.08 -5.19
N ILE A 135 -36.67 -1.22 -5.45
CA ILE A 135 -36.72 -1.79 -6.82
C ILE A 135 -38.04 -1.48 -7.53
N LYS A 136 -39.16 -1.35 -6.81
CA LYS A 136 -40.43 -0.91 -7.42
C LYS A 136 -40.35 0.52 -7.97
N LEU A 137 -39.54 1.37 -7.35
CA LEU A 137 -39.37 2.78 -7.76
C LEU A 137 -38.35 2.92 -8.89
N ASP A 138 -37.24 2.18 -8.81
CA ASP A 138 -36.24 2.10 -9.88
C ASP A 138 -35.81 0.65 -10.13
N PRO A 139 -36.51 -0.05 -11.04
CA PRO A 139 -36.18 -1.42 -11.41
C PRO A 139 -34.87 -1.55 -12.20
N GLN A 140 -34.30 -0.45 -12.69
CA GLN A 140 -33.08 -0.48 -13.51
C GLN A 140 -31.81 -0.33 -12.65
N TYR A 141 -31.94 -0.13 -11.35
CA TYR A 141 -30.81 0.04 -10.44
C TYR A 141 -30.18 -1.30 -10.04
N ALA A 142 -29.20 -1.76 -10.83
CA ALA A 142 -28.54 -3.06 -10.64
C ALA A 142 -28.04 -3.33 -9.19
N PRO A 143 -27.39 -2.37 -8.48
CA PRO A 143 -26.96 -2.61 -7.10
C PRO A 143 -28.09 -2.96 -6.13
N ALA A 144 -29.29 -2.41 -6.31
CA ALA A 144 -30.44 -2.73 -5.44
C ALA A 144 -30.86 -4.20 -5.60
N HIS A 145 -30.82 -4.73 -6.82
CA HIS A 145 -31.05 -6.14 -7.09
C HIS A 145 -29.98 -7.03 -6.45
N ILE A 146 -28.70 -6.61 -6.52
CA ILE A 146 -27.57 -7.33 -5.91
C ILE A 146 -27.75 -7.43 -4.38
N TYR A 147 -27.97 -6.31 -3.69
CA TYR A 147 -28.15 -6.32 -2.23
C TYR A 147 -29.42 -7.07 -1.80
N ARG A 148 -30.49 -7.02 -2.61
CA ARG A 148 -31.71 -7.80 -2.33
C ARG A 148 -31.46 -9.29 -2.46
N ALA A 149 -30.73 -9.70 -3.50
CA ALA A 149 -30.33 -11.08 -3.66
C ALA A 149 -29.45 -11.57 -2.50
N ALA A 150 -28.53 -10.75 -1.98
CA ALA A 150 -27.74 -11.08 -0.81
C ALA A 150 -28.61 -11.33 0.43
N ALA A 151 -29.61 -10.47 0.67
CA ALA A 151 -30.56 -10.64 1.77
C ALA A 151 -31.41 -11.92 1.60
N LEU A 152 -31.98 -12.14 0.42
CA LEU A 152 -32.79 -13.33 0.10
C LEU A 152 -31.99 -14.63 0.21
N ARG A 153 -30.73 -14.61 -0.21
CA ARG A 153 -29.82 -15.75 -0.07
C ARG A 153 -29.62 -16.12 1.39
N THR A 154 -29.39 -15.14 2.26
CA THR A 154 -29.25 -15.36 3.72
C THR A 154 -30.52 -15.94 4.35
N LEU A 155 -31.69 -15.59 3.80
CA LEU A 155 -32.99 -16.13 4.21
C LEU A 155 -33.30 -17.52 3.62
N GLY A 156 -32.45 -18.04 2.74
CA GLY A 156 -32.66 -19.32 2.05
C GLY A 156 -33.62 -19.26 0.85
N HIS A 157 -34.02 -18.07 0.41
CA HIS A 157 -34.85 -17.88 -0.80
C HIS A 157 -34.00 -17.91 -2.07
N ILE A 158 -33.41 -19.07 -2.36
CA ILE A 158 -32.39 -19.26 -3.40
C ILE A 158 -32.89 -18.87 -4.81
N ASP A 159 -34.09 -19.31 -5.20
CA ASP A 159 -34.63 -19.02 -6.55
C ASP A 159 -34.87 -17.54 -6.77
N GLN A 160 -35.38 -16.85 -5.75
CA GLN A 160 -35.60 -15.40 -5.81
C GLN A 160 -34.28 -14.64 -5.82
N ALA A 161 -33.29 -15.08 -5.04
CA ALA A 161 -31.95 -14.49 -5.05
C ALA A 161 -31.30 -14.64 -6.43
N LYS A 162 -31.40 -15.82 -7.04
CA LYS A 162 -30.92 -16.09 -8.40
C LYS A 162 -31.56 -15.15 -9.43
N ALA A 163 -32.88 -15.05 -9.44
CA ALA A 163 -33.61 -14.18 -10.38
C ALA A 163 -33.16 -12.70 -10.27
N HIS A 164 -32.97 -12.20 -9.05
CA HIS A 164 -32.47 -10.83 -8.87
C HIS A 164 -31.04 -10.64 -9.37
N LEU A 165 -30.15 -11.63 -9.20
CA LEU A 165 -28.77 -11.55 -9.72
C LEU A 165 -28.71 -11.64 -11.24
N GLU A 166 -29.58 -12.44 -11.87
CA GLU A 166 -29.70 -12.49 -13.33
C GLU A 166 -30.10 -11.11 -13.88
N VAL A 167 -31.13 -10.49 -13.30
CA VAL A 167 -31.54 -9.12 -13.66
C VAL A 167 -30.40 -8.13 -13.43
N ALA A 168 -29.70 -8.19 -12.29
CA ALA A 168 -28.56 -7.29 -12.04
C ALA A 168 -27.44 -7.45 -13.07
N ASN A 169 -27.16 -8.68 -13.50
CA ASN A 169 -26.13 -9.00 -14.47
C ASN A 169 -26.51 -8.60 -15.91
N GLU A 170 -27.82 -8.50 -16.21
CA GLU A 170 -28.33 -7.91 -17.46
C GLU A 170 -28.24 -6.39 -17.45
N LEU A 171 -28.60 -5.76 -16.32
CA LEU A 171 -28.58 -4.31 -16.15
C LEU A 171 -27.15 -3.73 -16.10
N ASP A 172 -26.21 -4.41 -15.43
CA ASP A 172 -24.80 -4.03 -15.41
C ASP A 172 -23.86 -5.23 -15.65
N PRO A 173 -23.62 -5.60 -16.93
CA PRO A 173 -22.78 -6.73 -17.29
C PRO A 173 -21.31 -6.59 -16.89
N GLN A 174 -20.86 -5.38 -16.53
CA GLN A 174 -19.49 -5.09 -16.11
C GLN A 174 -19.29 -5.28 -14.59
N ASN A 175 -20.36 -5.58 -13.85
CA ASN A 175 -20.30 -5.79 -12.42
C ASN A 175 -19.90 -7.25 -12.08
N PRO A 176 -18.73 -7.48 -11.46
CA PRO A 176 -18.26 -8.85 -11.18
C PRO A 176 -19.09 -9.56 -10.09
N TYR A 177 -19.78 -8.81 -9.22
CA TYR A 177 -20.45 -9.35 -8.03
C TYR A 177 -21.70 -10.17 -8.38
N ALA A 178 -22.47 -9.75 -9.38
CA ALA A 178 -23.65 -10.52 -9.81
C ALA A 178 -23.24 -11.90 -10.34
N SER A 179 -22.21 -11.95 -11.19
CA SER A 179 -21.66 -13.21 -11.70
C SER A 179 -21.02 -14.05 -10.60
N LEU A 180 -20.29 -13.44 -9.67
CA LEU A 180 -19.72 -14.17 -8.52
C LEU A 180 -20.80 -14.87 -7.70
N TRP A 181 -21.83 -14.14 -7.29
CA TRP A 181 -22.87 -14.68 -6.41
C TRP A 181 -23.79 -15.66 -7.13
N LEU A 182 -23.98 -15.52 -8.45
CA LEU A 182 -24.62 -16.58 -9.26
C LEU A 182 -23.79 -17.87 -9.24
N GLY A 183 -22.47 -17.76 -9.36
CA GLY A 183 -21.56 -18.91 -9.25
C GLY A 183 -21.63 -19.57 -7.88
N GLU A 184 -21.65 -18.78 -6.80
CA GLU A 184 -21.80 -19.29 -5.43
C GLU A 184 -23.14 -20.01 -5.23
N LEU A 185 -24.25 -19.45 -5.75
CA LEU A 185 -25.57 -20.11 -5.70
C LEU A 185 -25.63 -21.40 -6.52
N ALA A 186 -25.01 -21.40 -7.70
CA ALA A 186 -24.90 -22.61 -8.52
C ALA A 186 -24.05 -23.68 -7.80
N LEU A 187 -22.97 -23.28 -7.13
CA LEU A 187 -22.15 -24.18 -6.33
C LEU A 187 -22.92 -24.77 -5.14
N THR A 188 -23.71 -23.98 -4.41
CA THR A 188 -24.52 -24.49 -3.29
C THR A 188 -25.64 -25.43 -3.75
N THR A 189 -26.14 -25.25 -4.96
CA THR A 189 -27.14 -26.12 -5.59
C THR A 189 -26.54 -27.27 -6.41
N GLN A 190 -25.22 -27.48 -6.32
CA GLN A 190 -24.47 -28.54 -7.03
C GLN A 190 -24.56 -28.48 -8.57
N GLN A 191 -24.81 -27.30 -9.13
CA GLN A 191 -24.79 -27.03 -10.57
C GLN A 191 -23.37 -26.61 -10.99
N PHE A 192 -22.44 -27.55 -10.99
CA PHE A 192 -20.99 -27.26 -11.08
C PHE A 192 -20.59 -26.61 -12.40
N GLU A 193 -21.17 -26.99 -13.53
CA GLU A 193 -20.89 -26.41 -14.85
C GLU A 193 -21.40 -24.96 -14.95
N ALA A 194 -22.58 -24.69 -14.39
CA ALA A 194 -23.12 -23.33 -14.31
C ALA A 194 -22.25 -22.47 -13.37
N ALA A 195 -21.84 -23.03 -12.22
CA ALA A 195 -20.94 -22.37 -11.30
C ALA A 195 -19.60 -22.01 -11.97
N GLN A 196 -19.02 -22.94 -12.74
CA GLN A 196 -17.79 -22.73 -13.50
C GLN A 196 -17.93 -21.54 -14.45
N SER A 197 -19.00 -21.50 -15.26
CA SER A 197 -19.26 -20.42 -16.23
C SER A 197 -19.40 -19.04 -15.56
N HIS A 198 -20.16 -18.99 -14.45
CA HIS A 198 -20.34 -17.76 -13.68
C HIS A 198 -19.03 -17.26 -13.04
N PHE A 199 -18.22 -18.16 -12.47
CA PHE A 199 -16.92 -17.80 -11.91
C PHE A 199 -15.91 -17.38 -12.99
N GLN A 200 -15.91 -18.00 -14.16
CA GLN A 200 -15.09 -17.56 -15.29
C GLN A 200 -15.44 -16.12 -15.70
N ARG A 201 -16.74 -15.80 -15.76
CA ARG A 201 -17.18 -14.42 -16.05
C ARG A 201 -16.77 -13.44 -14.97
N ALA A 202 -16.94 -13.80 -13.70
CA ALA A 202 -16.52 -12.97 -12.57
C ALA A 202 -14.99 -12.72 -12.60
N LEU A 203 -14.19 -13.75 -12.83
CA LEU A 203 -12.72 -13.68 -12.90
C LEU A 203 -12.21 -12.96 -14.15
N LYS A 204 -12.96 -12.98 -15.26
CA LYS A 204 -12.63 -12.16 -16.43
C LYS A 204 -12.74 -10.67 -16.10
N LEU A 205 -13.73 -10.28 -15.30
CA LEU A 205 -13.94 -8.90 -14.87
C LEU A 205 -12.99 -8.52 -13.73
N ASN A 206 -12.77 -9.40 -12.75
CA ASN A 206 -11.85 -9.21 -11.64
C ASN A 206 -10.90 -10.42 -11.45
N PRO A 207 -9.74 -10.45 -12.15
CA PRO A 207 -8.80 -11.57 -12.10
C PRO A 207 -8.09 -11.76 -10.76
N GLU A 208 -8.13 -10.78 -9.86
CA GLU A 208 -7.44 -10.82 -8.56
C GLU A 208 -8.42 -11.11 -7.40
N GLN A 209 -9.60 -11.66 -7.70
CA GLN A 209 -10.61 -12.00 -6.71
C GLN A 209 -10.39 -13.38 -6.08
N SER A 210 -9.86 -13.43 -4.86
CA SER A 210 -9.44 -14.69 -4.24
C SER A 210 -10.60 -15.63 -3.88
N GLU A 211 -11.79 -15.10 -3.52
CA GLU A 211 -12.96 -15.94 -3.24
C GLU A 211 -13.46 -16.65 -4.49
N ALA A 212 -13.46 -15.94 -5.63
CA ALA A 212 -13.81 -16.50 -6.92
C ALA A 212 -12.82 -17.60 -7.32
N HIS A 213 -11.51 -17.37 -7.12
CA HIS A 213 -10.50 -18.41 -7.32
C HIS A 213 -10.68 -19.60 -6.36
N ALA A 214 -11.02 -19.38 -5.10
CA ALA A 214 -11.26 -20.47 -4.15
C ALA A 214 -12.47 -21.33 -4.54
N ALA A 215 -13.58 -20.70 -4.93
CA ALA A 215 -14.78 -21.39 -5.38
C ALA A 215 -14.54 -22.12 -6.72
N MET A 216 -13.80 -21.50 -7.63
CA MET A 216 -13.40 -22.11 -8.90
C MET A 216 -12.49 -23.34 -8.71
N ALA A 217 -11.60 -23.32 -7.71
CA ALA A 217 -10.78 -24.48 -7.37
C ALA A 217 -11.64 -25.66 -6.88
N GLN A 218 -12.70 -25.38 -6.11
CA GLN A 218 -13.65 -26.41 -5.66
C GLN A 218 -14.41 -27.01 -6.85
N VAL A 219 -14.96 -26.15 -7.72
CA VAL A 219 -15.67 -26.57 -8.94
C VAL A 219 -14.77 -27.42 -9.83
N ALA A 220 -13.56 -26.94 -10.14
CA ALA A 220 -12.59 -27.65 -10.97
C ALA A 220 -12.20 -29.01 -10.36
N SER A 221 -12.09 -29.12 -9.03
CA SER A 221 -11.81 -30.39 -8.36
C SER A 221 -12.95 -31.39 -8.53
N VAL A 222 -14.21 -30.94 -8.46
CA VAL A 222 -15.39 -31.79 -8.64
C VAL A 222 -15.54 -32.24 -10.10
N LEU A 223 -15.26 -31.36 -11.05
CA LEU A 223 -15.28 -31.65 -12.49
C LEU A 223 -14.09 -32.49 -12.98
N GLY A 224 -13.14 -32.84 -12.10
CA GLY A 224 -11.98 -33.67 -12.44
C GLY A 224 -10.80 -32.91 -13.08
N GLU A 225 -10.85 -31.58 -13.12
CA GLU A 225 -9.86 -30.68 -13.73
C GLU A 225 -8.70 -30.38 -12.76
N LYS A 226 -7.91 -31.40 -12.42
CA LYS A 226 -6.86 -31.30 -11.37
C LYS A 226 -5.85 -30.17 -11.56
N SER A 227 -5.47 -29.87 -12.80
CA SER A 227 -4.51 -28.81 -13.11
C SER A 227 -5.09 -27.43 -12.83
N ALA A 228 -6.31 -27.16 -13.32
CA ALA A 228 -7.02 -25.92 -13.08
C ALA A 228 -7.32 -25.72 -11.58
N ALA A 229 -7.76 -26.78 -10.89
CA ALA A 229 -8.00 -26.75 -9.45
C ALA A 229 -6.74 -26.30 -8.67
N THR A 230 -5.57 -26.85 -9.03
CA THR A 230 -4.28 -26.48 -8.39
C THR A 230 -3.92 -25.02 -8.65
N GLN A 231 -4.07 -24.54 -9.88
CA GLN A 231 -3.77 -23.16 -10.25
C GLN A 231 -4.68 -22.17 -9.50
N HIS A 232 -5.99 -22.39 -9.52
CA HIS A 232 -6.94 -21.54 -8.81
C HIS A 232 -6.70 -21.56 -7.29
N ALA A 233 -6.36 -22.71 -6.71
CA ALA A 233 -6.01 -22.82 -5.29
C ALA A 233 -4.70 -22.12 -4.90
N GLN A 234 -3.74 -21.98 -5.83
CA GLN A 234 -2.52 -21.19 -5.59
C GLN A 234 -2.81 -19.70 -5.62
N VAL A 235 -3.64 -19.24 -6.57
CA VAL A 235 -4.00 -17.82 -6.69
C VAL A 235 -4.85 -17.37 -5.50
N SER A 236 -5.77 -18.21 -5.02
CA SER A 236 -6.65 -17.86 -3.89
C SER A 236 -5.92 -17.63 -2.55
N ARG A 237 -4.66 -18.07 -2.42
CA ARG A 237 -3.82 -17.81 -1.22
C ARG A 237 -3.36 -16.35 -1.12
N LYS A 238 -3.46 -15.58 -2.20
CA LYS A 238 -3.11 -14.16 -2.21
C LYS A 238 -4.27 -13.33 -1.65
N ARG A 239 -3.96 -12.15 -1.08
CA ARG A 239 -4.98 -11.22 -0.60
C ARG A 239 -5.86 -10.76 -1.76
N THR A 240 -7.18 -10.85 -1.60
CA THR A 240 -8.13 -10.39 -2.62
C THR A 240 -7.91 -8.92 -2.93
N LYS A 241 -7.88 -8.57 -4.21
CA LYS A 241 -8.07 -7.20 -4.67
C LYS A 241 -9.44 -7.10 -5.31
N TYR A 242 -10.30 -6.29 -4.69
CA TYR A 242 -11.64 -6.05 -5.21
C TYR A 242 -11.62 -4.94 -6.24
N ILE A 243 -12.26 -5.17 -7.37
CA ILE A 243 -12.78 -4.07 -8.19
C ILE A 243 -14.02 -3.55 -7.48
N GLN A 244 -14.06 -2.25 -7.25
CA GLN A 244 -15.18 -1.61 -6.57
C GLN A 244 -16.47 -1.88 -7.35
N MET A 245 -17.54 -2.23 -6.63
CA MET A 245 -18.86 -2.35 -7.23
C MET A 245 -19.23 -1.01 -7.89
N ARG A 246 -19.67 -1.07 -9.16
CA ARG A 246 -20.14 0.10 -9.86
C ARG A 246 -21.50 0.49 -9.31
N ASP A 247 -21.49 1.41 -8.35
CA ASP A 247 -22.69 1.94 -7.70
C ASP A 247 -22.70 3.47 -7.89
N PRO A 248 -23.57 4.01 -8.77
CA PRO A 248 -23.68 5.45 -9.01
C PRO A 248 -23.98 6.28 -7.77
N LEU A 249 -24.89 5.82 -6.91
CA LEU A 249 -25.26 6.48 -5.65
C LEU A 249 -24.12 6.41 -4.63
N TRP A 250 -23.33 5.34 -4.66
CA TRP A 250 -22.11 5.26 -3.86
C TRP A 250 -21.11 6.37 -4.17
N TRP A 251 -21.02 6.83 -5.43
CA TRP A 251 -20.17 7.97 -5.77
C TRP A 251 -20.65 9.27 -5.13
N ASP A 252 -21.95 9.44 -4.96
CA ASP A 252 -22.49 10.62 -4.29
C ASP A 252 -22.21 10.58 -2.79
N VAL A 253 -22.28 9.39 -2.17
CA VAL A 253 -21.84 9.16 -0.78
C VAL A 253 -20.33 9.46 -0.64
N LEU A 254 -19.49 9.02 -1.56
CA LEU A 254 -18.05 9.31 -1.55
C LEU A 254 -17.74 10.80 -1.72
N LYS A 255 -18.48 11.52 -2.57
CA LYS A 255 -18.33 12.98 -2.75
C LYS A 255 -18.72 13.77 -1.50
N LEU A 256 -19.61 13.22 -0.67
CA LEU A 256 -20.13 13.86 0.53
C LEU A 256 -19.21 13.77 1.76
N GLY A 257 -18.13 12.97 1.73
CA GLY A 257 -17.38 12.72 2.97
C GLY A 257 -15.93 12.25 2.88
N VAL A 258 -15.27 12.19 1.72
CA VAL A 258 -13.81 12.02 1.73
C VAL A 258 -13.19 13.40 1.89
N THR A 259 -13.00 13.83 3.14
CA THR A 259 -12.20 15.01 3.44
C THR A 259 -10.83 14.84 2.77
N ALA A 260 -10.22 15.94 2.34
CA ALA A 260 -8.86 15.90 1.78
C ALA A 260 -7.85 15.16 2.70
N GLN A 261 -8.16 15.06 3.99
CA GLN A 261 -7.42 14.29 4.96
C GLN A 261 -7.53 12.77 4.81
N ARG A 262 -8.70 12.22 4.45
CA ARG A 262 -8.82 10.78 4.15
C ARG A 262 -8.04 10.39 2.90
N TYR A 263 -8.02 11.27 1.90
CA TYR A 263 -7.13 11.14 0.74
C TYR A 263 -5.66 11.19 1.17
N ALA A 264 -5.29 12.10 2.09
CA ALA A 264 -3.95 12.16 2.66
C ALA A 264 -3.55 10.87 3.38
N GLU A 265 -4.39 10.35 4.28
CA GLU A 265 -4.14 9.11 5.02
C GLU A 265 -3.93 7.90 4.09
N ARG A 266 -4.81 7.74 3.10
CA ARG A 266 -4.73 6.64 2.13
C ARG A 266 -3.51 6.79 1.21
N GLY A 267 -3.24 8.01 0.73
CA GLY A 267 -2.05 8.32 -0.05
C GLY A 267 -0.75 8.05 0.70
N ASN A 268 -0.66 8.47 1.96
CA ASN A 268 0.49 8.20 2.83
C ASN A 268 0.67 6.70 3.10
N ARG A 269 -0.44 5.96 3.28
CA ARG A 269 -0.39 4.49 3.43
C ARG A 269 0.13 3.82 2.17
N TYR A 270 -0.32 4.23 0.98
CA TYR A 270 0.21 3.69 -0.28
C TYR A 270 1.68 4.03 -0.49
N LEU A 271 2.10 5.24 -0.09
CA LEU A 271 3.51 5.64 -0.12
C LEU A 271 4.38 4.70 0.73
N GLN A 272 3.94 4.38 1.95
CA GLN A 272 4.64 3.43 2.83
C GLN A 272 4.65 1.99 2.29
N GLN A 273 3.62 1.58 1.55
CA GLN A 273 3.51 0.24 0.96
C GLN A 273 4.29 0.09 -0.35
N GLY A 274 4.84 1.18 -0.91
CA GLY A 274 5.51 1.18 -2.20
C GLY A 274 4.59 1.25 -3.41
N ASP A 275 3.28 1.47 -3.23
CA ASP A 275 2.31 1.67 -4.33
C ASP A 275 2.30 3.15 -4.73
N PHE A 276 3.40 3.61 -5.33
CA PHE A 276 3.64 5.03 -5.60
C PHE A 276 2.63 5.62 -6.58
N LYS A 277 2.16 4.84 -7.56
CA LYS A 277 1.16 5.29 -8.52
C LYS A 277 -0.16 5.65 -7.83
N ARG A 278 -0.64 4.82 -6.90
CA ARG A 278 -1.84 5.15 -6.13
C ARG A 278 -1.57 6.26 -5.11
N ALA A 279 -0.39 6.28 -4.49
CA ALA A 279 -0.01 7.37 -3.59
C ALA A 279 -0.11 8.74 -4.28
N VAL A 280 0.40 8.88 -5.51
CA VAL A 280 0.31 10.11 -6.30
C VAL A 280 -1.14 10.52 -6.52
N SER A 281 -1.99 9.61 -7.01
CA SER A 281 -3.41 9.92 -7.30
C SER A 281 -4.19 10.37 -6.06
N GLU A 282 -3.91 9.78 -4.90
CA GLU A 282 -4.59 10.11 -3.65
C GLU A 282 -4.09 11.43 -3.07
N LEU A 283 -2.79 11.64 -3.05
CA LEU A 283 -2.17 12.85 -2.50
C LEU A 283 -2.46 14.07 -3.36
N GLU A 284 -2.58 13.92 -4.68
CA GLU A 284 -3.01 14.98 -5.59
C GLU A 284 -4.40 15.53 -5.23
N VAL A 285 -5.35 14.64 -4.94
CA VAL A 285 -6.69 15.04 -4.51
C VAL A 285 -6.65 15.67 -3.11
N ALA A 286 -5.82 15.13 -2.22
CA ALA A 286 -5.64 15.66 -0.87
C ALA A 286 -5.13 17.10 -0.86
N ILE A 287 -4.11 17.42 -1.66
CA ILE A 287 -3.51 18.77 -1.66
C ILE A 287 -4.49 19.85 -2.16
N ALA A 288 -5.50 19.49 -2.95
CA ALA A 288 -6.51 20.45 -3.40
C ALA A 288 -7.34 21.01 -2.22
N GLY A 289 -7.62 20.18 -1.21
CA GLY A 289 -8.37 20.58 0.00
C GLY A 289 -7.51 20.90 1.23
N LEU A 290 -6.25 20.46 1.26
CA LEU A 290 -5.28 20.71 2.34
C LEU A 290 -4.04 21.48 1.83
N ASN A 291 -4.27 22.49 0.98
CA ASN A 291 -3.21 23.21 0.28
C ASN A 291 -2.20 23.97 1.18
N LYS A 292 -2.50 24.15 2.47
CA LYS A 292 -1.59 24.74 3.47
C LYS A 292 -0.79 23.71 4.25
N ASP A 293 -1.00 22.41 4.04
CA ASP A 293 -0.28 21.36 4.78
C ASP A 293 1.11 21.09 4.16
N SER A 294 2.16 21.57 4.82
CA SER A 294 3.54 21.39 4.37
C SER A 294 3.97 19.92 4.28
N HIS A 295 3.53 19.06 5.20
CA HIS A 295 3.91 17.65 5.20
C HIS A 295 3.26 16.93 4.03
N LEU A 296 1.99 17.24 3.76
CA LEU A 296 1.27 16.66 2.65
C LEU A 296 1.91 17.01 1.30
N TRP A 297 2.29 18.28 1.12
CA TRP A 297 3.01 18.73 -0.06
C TRP A 297 4.37 18.02 -0.22
N LEU A 298 5.11 17.80 0.87
CA LEU A 298 6.37 17.05 0.82
C LEU A 298 6.16 15.57 0.48
N ASN A 299 5.14 14.93 1.05
CA ASN A 299 4.80 13.54 0.77
C ASN A 299 4.35 13.37 -0.69
N TYR A 300 3.57 14.31 -1.21
CA TYR A 300 3.17 14.30 -2.62
C TYR A 300 4.38 14.42 -3.55
N GLY A 301 5.30 15.37 -3.28
CA GLY A 301 6.54 15.50 -4.01
C GLY A 301 7.42 14.23 -3.95
N SER A 302 7.49 13.59 -2.78
CA SER A 302 8.19 12.31 -2.58
C SER A 302 7.55 11.16 -3.37
N ALA A 303 6.21 11.10 -3.39
CA ALA A 303 5.48 10.09 -4.14
C ALA A 303 5.74 10.21 -5.65
N LEU A 304 5.75 11.44 -6.19
CA LEU A 304 6.09 11.71 -7.60
C LEU A 304 7.52 11.30 -7.92
N LEU A 305 8.49 11.61 -7.04
CA LEU A 305 9.89 11.18 -7.17
C LEU A 305 10.01 9.66 -7.28
N LEU A 306 9.40 8.93 -6.34
CA LEU A 306 9.46 7.48 -6.29
C LEU A 306 8.70 6.82 -7.45
N ASN A 307 7.66 7.49 -7.96
CA ASN A 307 6.95 7.10 -9.18
C ASN A 307 7.67 7.55 -10.48
N LYS A 308 8.89 8.08 -10.39
CA LYS A 308 9.73 8.54 -11.51
C LYS A 308 9.14 9.69 -12.36
N GLN A 309 8.22 10.47 -11.79
CA GLN A 309 7.63 11.66 -12.41
C GLN A 309 8.45 12.90 -12.01
N TYR A 310 9.68 12.99 -12.52
CA TYR A 310 10.68 13.94 -12.01
C TYR A 310 10.35 15.41 -12.30
N SER A 311 9.79 15.71 -13.48
CA SER A 311 9.37 17.08 -13.84
C SER A 311 8.30 17.63 -12.91
N GLU A 312 7.28 16.82 -12.64
CA GLU A 312 6.16 17.13 -11.76
C GLU A 312 6.63 17.23 -10.31
N ALA A 313 7.50 16.30 -9.88
CA ALA A 313 8.12 16.35 -8.56
C ALA A 313 8.87 17.67 -8.33
N VAL A 314 9.66 18.15 -9.31
CA VAL A 314 10.34 19.46 -9.22
C VAL A 314 9.33 20.59 -9.00
N ALA A 315 8.23 20.61 -9.78
CA ALA A 315 7.21 21.66 -9.65
C ALA A 315 6.55 21.64 -8.27
N VAL A 316 6.14 20.46 -7.80
CA VAL A 316 5.50 20.25 -6.50
C VAL A 316 6.43 20.60 -5.36
N LEU A 317 7.68 20.13 -5.36
CA LEU A 317 8.65 20.40 -4.29
C LEU A 317 9.08 21.87 -4.20
N LYS A 318 9.12 22.58 -5.34
CA LYS A 318 9.28 24.04 -5.32
C LYS A 318 8.10 24.72 -4.64
N ASN A 319 6.87 24.25 -4.91
CA ASN A 319 5.68 24.77 -4.24
C ASN A 319 5.63 24.39 -2.76
N THR A 320 6.08 23.20 -2.38
CA THR A 320 6.24 22.76 -0.98
C THR A 320 7.05 23.79 -0.18
N LEU A 321 8.17 24.28 -0.72
CA LEU A 321 8.98 25.32 -0.07
C LEU A 321 8.24 26.66 0.08
N VAL A 322 7.34 27.02 -0.85
CA VAL A 322 6.50 28.21 -0.74
C VAL A 322 5.48 28.04 0.39
N VAL A 323 4.84 26.88 0.47
CA VAL A 323 3.87 26.55 1.53
C VAL A 323 4.56 26.52 2.90
N ILE A 324 5.74 25.91 2.99
CA ILE A 324 6.54 25.92 4.22
C ILE A 324 6.84 27.36 4.66
N ARG A 325 7.27 28.23 3.72
CA ARG A 325 7.56 29.63 4.03
C ARG A 325 6.35 30.39 4.55
N ALA A 326 5.17 30.14 3.98
CA ALA A 326 3.94 30.75 4.47
C ALA A 326 3.62 30.30 5.90
N ASN A 327 3.93 29.05 6.25
CA ASN A 327 3.66 28.46 7.56
C ASN A 327 4.70 28.81 8.63
N GLU A 328 5.88 29.30 8.26
CA GLU A 328 6.95 29.68 9.20
C GLU A 328 6.49 30.68 10.25
N ASN A 329 5.73 31.70 9.84
CA ASN A 329 5.30 32.77 10.73
C ASN A 329 4.17 32.35 11.68
N THR A 330 3.54 31.20 11.43
CA THR A 330 2.37 30.72 12.17
C THR A 330 2.63 29.42 12.92
N SER A 331 3.77 28.77 12.70
CA SER A 331 4.06 27.45 13.28
C SER A 331 4.45 27.55 14.76
N LYS A 332 3.83 26.70 15.58
CA LYS A 332 4.22 26.49 16.99
C LYS A 332 5.42 25.55 17.14
N ARG A 333 5.93 24.97 16.04
CA ARG A 333 7.01 23.98 16.03
C ARG A 333 8.10 24.39 15.02
N PRO A 334 9.03 25.28 15.42
CA PRO A 334 10.07 25.79 14.53
C PRO A 334 11.06 24.72 14.05
N THR A 335 11.36 23.73 14.89
CA THR A 335 12.26 22.60 14.54
C THR A 335 11.69 21.74 13.43
N GLU A 336 10.41 21.37 13.53
CA GLU A 336 9.69 20.59 12.50
C GLU A 336 9.68 21.32 11.15
N ILE A 337 9.47 22.64 11.14
CA ILE A 337 9.56 23.45 9.94
C ILE A 337 10.99 23.46 9.36
N ALA A 338 12.01 23.55 10.21
CA ALA A 338 13.40 23.47 9.76
C ALA A 338 13.71 22.12 9.11
N ASP A 339 13.27 21.01 9.72
CA ASP A 339 13.45 19.66 9.20
C ASP A 339 12.73 19.48 7.85
N LEU A 340 11.50 19.97 7.74
CA LEU A 340 10.76 19.96 6.48
C LEU A 340 11.48 20.72 5.37
N LYS A 341 12.12 21.86 5.67
CA LYS A 341 12.91 22.59 4.66
C LYS A 341 14.12 21.78 4.21
N VAL A 342 14.83 21.15 5.16
CA VAL A 342 16.00 20.30 4.86
C VAL A 342 15.57 19.17 3.93
N GLN A 343 14.52 18.43 4.29
CA GLN A 343 13.99 17.33 3.48
C GLN A 343 13.47 17.80 2.12
N SER A 344 12.77 18.94 2.06
CA SER A 344 12.27 19.49 0.79
C SER A 344 13.39 19.88 -0.16
N HIS A 345 14.47 20.51 0.36
CA HIS A 345 15.64 20.83 -0.46
C HIS A 345 16.40 19.58 -0.91
N TYR A 346 16.53 18.57 -0.05
CA TYR A 346 17.11 17.29 -0.41
C TYR A 346 16.32 16.59 -1.52
N ASN A 347 15.00 16.44 -1.34
CA ASN A 347 14.12 15.82 -2.34
C ASN A 347 14.12 16.62 -3.65
N LEU A 348 14.19 17.95 -3.58
CA LEU A 348 14.33 18.78 -4.77
C LEU A 348 15.68 18.55 -5.48
N GLY A 349 16.75 18.31 -4.71
CA GLY A 349 18.05 17.90 -5.24
C GLY A 349 17.99 16.56 -5.99
N LEU A 350 17.32 15.55 -5.41
CA LEU A 350 17.06 14.27 -6.07
C LEU A 350 16.24 14.46 -7.35
N ALA A 351 15.18 15.27 -7.30
CA ALA A 351 14.31 15.52 -8.43
C ALA A 351 15.06 16.19 -9.58
N TYR A 352 15.88 17.20 -9.28
CA TYR A 352 16.72 17.84 -10.29
C TYR A 352 17.77 16.90 -10.86
N TYR A 353 18.40 16.08 -10.03
CA TYR A 353 19.42 15.12 -10.46
C TYR A 353 18.84 14.09 -11.45
N HIS A 354 17.68 13.51 -11.14
CA HIS A 354 17.02 12.55 -12.03
C HIS A 354 16.36 13.20 -13.26
N ASN A 355 16.14 14.51 -13.22
CA ASN A 355 15.66 15.31 -14.36
C ASN A 355 16.81 15.96 -15.15
N ASP A 356 18.06 15.47 -15.00
CA ASP A 356 19.28 15.94 -15.66
C ASP A 356 19.62 17.44 -15.45
N GLN A 357 19.11 18.06 -14.38
CA GLN A 357 19.39 19.46 -14.01
C GLN A 357 20.49 19.53 -12.93
N ILE A 358 21.70 19.14 -13.30
CA ILE A 358 22.82 18.89 -12.37
C ILE A 358 23.18 20.12 -11.50
N GLU A 359 23.28 21.31 -12.08
CA GLU A 359 23.68 22.52 -11.34
C GLU A 359 22.64 22.87 -10.27
N LYS A 360 21.35 22.67 -10.58
CA LYS A 360 20.26 22.91 -9.63
C LYS A 360 20.21 21.84 -8.54
N ALA A 361 20.54 20.59 -8.88
CA ALA A 361 20.66 19.53 -7.89
C ALA A 361 21.75 19.83 -6.85
N VAL A 362 22.94 20.27 -7.33
CA VAL A 362 24.04 20.71 -6.46
C VAL A 362 23.59 21.85 -5.54
N ALA A 363 22.97 22.88 -6.10
CA ALA A 363 22.48 24.02 -5.31
C ALA A 363 21.44 23.62 -4.26
N ALA A 364 20.54 22.69 -4.60
CA ALA A 364 19.52 22.20 -3.68
C ALA A 364 20.12 21.38 -2.52
N TYR A 365 21.07 20.47 -2.80
CA TYR A 365 21.78 19.73 -1.75
C TYR A 365 22.63 20.65 -0.87
N GLN A 366 23.34 21.62 -1.45
CA GLN A 366 24.07 22.63 -0.68
C GLN A 366 23.14 23.42 0.24
N LYS A 367 21.91 23.71 -0.21
CA LYS A 367 20.92 24.39 0.63
C LYS A 367 20.44 23.50 1.78
N ALA A 368 20.21 22.21 1.56
CA ALA A 368 19.89 21.25 2.62
C ALA A 368 21.03 21.19 3.66
N ILE A 369 22.29 21.14 3.23
CA ILE A 369 23.48 21.15 4.09
C ILE A 369 23.60 22.48 4.87
N GLN A 370 23.32 23.61 4.23
CA GLN A 370 23.34 24.91 4.91
C GLN A 370 22.32 24.97 6.05
N LEU A 371 21.14 24.38 5.85
CA LEU A 371 20.07 24.34 6.83
C LEU A 371 20.36 23.33 7.95
N ASN A 372 20.93 22.17 7.60
CA ASN A 372 21.38 21.16 8.54
C ASN A 372 22.75 20.59 8.12
N PRO A 373 23.86 21.06 8.74
CA PRO A 373 25.21 20.58 8.42
C PRO A 373 25.47 19.10 8.71
N ASN A 374 24.58 18.45 9.46
CA ASN A 374 24.63 17.02 9.81
C ASN A 374 23.61 16.20 9.01
N PHE A 375 23.12 16.69 7.87
CA PHE A 375 22.23 15.94 7.00
C PHE A 375 23.03 15.09 6.01
N ALA A 376 23.31 13.83 6.37
CA ALA A 376 24.23 12.94 5.66
C ALA A 376 23.84 12.71 4.18
N ASP A 377 22.55 12.51 3.91
CA ASP A 377 22.06 12.17 2.57
C ASP A 377 22.36 13.23 1.52
N ALA A 378 22.34 14.52 1.89
CA ALA A 378 22.73 15.59 0.96
C ALA A 378 24.23 15.57 0.62
N TYR A 379 25.10 15.17 1.55
CA TYR A 379 26.51 14.94 1.23
C TYR A 379 26.68 13.70 0.34
N GLY A 380 25.94 12.63 0.61
CA GLY A 380 25.89 11.45 -0.27
C GLY A 380 25.49 11.80 -1.69
N GLY A 381 24.40 12.56 -1.85
CA GLY A 381 23.91 13.04 -3.14
C GLY A 381 24.92 13.91 -3.89
N LEU A 382 25.63 14.82 -3.21
CA LEU A 382 26.74 15.57 -3.81
C LEU A 382 27.89 14.65 -4.21
N GLY A 383 28.22 13.65 -3.39
CA GLY A 383 29.23 12.64 -3.69
C GLY A 383 28.95 11.92 -5.00
N VAL A 384 27.71 11.46 -5.19
CA VAL A 384 27.25 10.80 -6.42
C VAL A 384 27.31 11.74 -7.64
N ILE A 385 26.88 13.00 -7.49
CA ILE A 385 26.95 13.98 -8.58
C ILE A 385 28.41 14.23 -9.01
N TYR A 386 29.30 14.47 -8.06
CA TYR A 386 30.72 14.72 -8.37
C TYR A 386 31.40 13.49 -8.93
N TRP A 387 31.00 12.30 -8.50
CA TRP A 387 31.48 11.06 -9.07
C TRP A 387 31.09 10.93 -10.55
N ARG A 388 29.80 11.14 -10.88
CA ARG A 388 29.31 11.06 -12.27
C ARG A 388 29.87 12.15 -13.18
N THR A 389 30.18 13.32 -12.63
CA THR A 389 30.81 14.43 -13.38
C THR A 389 32.34 14.32 -13.46
N GLY A 390 32.93 13.26 -12.90
CA GLY A 390 34.36 12.97 -12.98
C GLY A 390 35.24 13.71 -11.96
N ASN A 391 34.68 14.55 -11.09
CA ASN A 391 35.42 15.20 -10.02
C ASN A 391 35.56 14.27 -8.81
N LEU A 392 36.39 13.23 -8.97
CA LEU A 392 36.56 12.17 -7.97
C LEU A 392 37.05 12.68 -6.61
N ASP A 393 37.86 13.75 -6.57
CA ASP A 393 38.34 14.31 -5.30
C ASP A 393 37.23 15.02 -4.52
N ALA A 394 36.35 15.76 -5.21
CA ALA A 394 35.17 16.31 -4.56
C ALA A 394 34.23 15.20 -4.08
N ALA A 395 34.03 14.17 -4.91
CA ALA A 395 33.20 13.02 -4.57
C ALA A 395 33.68 12.33 -3.27
N ILE A 396 34.98 12.04 -3.17
CA ILE A 396 35.59 11.47 -1.95
C ILE A 396 35.32 12.33 -0.73
N ARG A 397 35.57 13.65 -0.81
CA ARG A 397 35.36 14.56 0.34
C ARG A 397 33.90 14.55 0.83
N HIS A 398 32.94 14.56 -0.10
CA HIS A 398 31.52 14.55 0.25
C HIS A 398 31.08 13.19 0.80
N CYS A 399 31.48 12.08 0.20
CA CYS A 399 31.18 10.74 0.74
C CYS A 399 31.81 10.51 2.13
N GLN A 400 33.05 10.93 2.35
CA GLN A 400 33.69 10.86 3.67
C GLN A 400 32.93 11.67 4.73
N LYS A 401 32.40 12.84 4.34
CA LYS A 401 31.58 13.65 5.24
C LYS A 401 30.24 12.98 5.55
N ALA A 402 29.61 12.34 4.57
CA ALA A 402 28.39 11.55 4.77
C ALA A 402 28.62 10.39 5.74
N ILE A 403 29.70 9.61 5.55
CA ILE A 403 30.10 8.50 6.43
C ILE A 403 30.41 8.98 7.84
N LYS A 404 31.10 10.12 8.00
CA LYS A 404 31.39 10.68 9.32
C LYS A 404 30.11 10.99 10.12
N ILE A 405 29.02 11.34 9.44
CA ILE A 405 27.73 11.65 10.05
C ILE A 405 26.92 10.37 10.29
N ALA A 406 26.87 9.47 9.31
CA ALA A 406 26.12 8.22 9.34
C ALA A 406 27.04 7.04 8.99
N PRO A 407 27.84 6.53 9.96
CA PRO A 407 28.88 5.54 9.70
C PRO A 407 28.34 4.15 9.35
N GLU A 408 27.08 3.85 9.69
CA GLU A 408 26.44 2.56 9.43
C GLU A 408 25.71 2.49 8.07
N ASN A 409 25.66 3.60 7.33
CA ASN A 409 25.01 3.62 6.01
C ASN A 409 25.91 2.96 4.96
N ILE A 410 25.54 1.73 4.56
CA ILE A 410 26.28 0.91 3.59
C ILE A 410 26.42 1.61 2.23
N GLU A 411 25.40 2.34 1.76
CA GLU A 411 25.41 2.99 0.45
C GLU A 411 26.54 4.03 0.35
N PHE A 412 26.81 4.76 1.45
CA PHE A 412 27.91 5.72 1.45
C PHE A 412 29.28 5.05 1.37
N HIS A 413 29.46 3.91 2.04
CA HIS A 413 30.68 3.10 1.92
C HIS A 413 30.83 2.51 0.53
N GLN A 414 29.76 1.97 -0.06
CA GLN A 414 29.75 1.47 -1.44
C GLN A 414 30.16 2.56 -2.43
N ASN A 415 29.56 3.75 -2.33
CA ASN A 415 29.89 4.89 -3.19
C ASN A 415 31.37 5.31 -3.03
N LEU A 416 31.86 5.49 -1.80
CA LEU A 416 33.25 5.88 -1.56
C LEU A 416 34.24 4.82 -2.07
N THR A 417 33.93 3.54 -1.82
CA THR A 417 34.77 2.41 -2.23
C THR A 417 34.88 2.32 -3.74
N GLN A 418 33.75 2.49 -4.45
CA GLN A 418 33.73 2.50 -5.91
C GLN A 418 34.53 3.68 -6.48
N ILE A 419 34.45 4.86 -5.84
CA ILE A 419 35.26 6.02 -6.25
C ILE A 419 36.76 5.73 -6.07
N TYR A 420 37.17 5.09 -4.98
CA TYR A 420 38.57 4.69 -4.78
C TYR A 420 39.02 3.66 -5.81
N TRP A 421 38.18 2.69 -6.12
CA TRP A 421 38.43 1.70 -7.17
C TRP A 421 38.68 2.40 -8.51
N GLN A 422 37.79 3.30 -8.93
CA GLN A 422 37.94 4.03 -10.19
C GLN A 422 39.19 4.92 -10.22
N LYS A 423 39.62 5.47 -9.08
CA LYS A 423 40.84 6.27 -8.96
C LYS A 423 42.11 5.38 -8.91
N GLY A 424 41.98 4.06 -8.97
CA GLY A 424 43.10 3.11 -8.85
C GLY A 424 43.67 2.99 -7.44
N ARG A 425 42.97 3.51 -6.41
CA ARG A 425 43.39 3.43 -5.00
C ARG A 425 42.90 2.13 -4.37
N TYR A 426 43.39 1.00 -4.87
CA TYR A 426 42.92 -0.34 -4.50
C TYR A 426 43.10 -0.67 -3.01
N ASP A 427 44.14 -0.15 -2.35
CA ASP A 427 44.30 -0.33 -0.89
C ASP A 427 43.16 0.32 -0.09
N ALA A 428 42.76 1.52 -0.48
CA ALA A 428 41.64 2.22 0.15
C ALA A 428 40.31 1.53 -0.18
N ALA A 429 40.16 1.03 -1.41
CA ALA A 429 38.99 0.24 -1.81
C ALA A 429 38.89 -1.07 -1.00
N ALA A 430 39.99 -1.78 -0.77
CA ALA A 430 39.99 -3.00 0.04
C ALA A 430 39.51 -2.76 1.48
N VAL A 431 39.94 -1.65 2.11
CA VAL A 431 39.42 -1.25 3.43
C VAL A 431 37.91 -1.00 3.36
N GLY A 432 37.44 -0.29 2.33
CA GLY A 432 36.02 -0.04 2.11
C GLY A 432 35.19 -1.31 1.93
N TYR A 433 35.66 -2.26 1.11
CA TYR A 433 35.00 -3.55 0.93
C TYR A 433 34.94 -4.37 2.22
N LYS A 434 36.00 -4.35 3.04
CA LYS A 434 35.96 -5.01 4.36
C LYS A 434 34.87 -4.41 5.26
N ILE A 435 34.74 -3.08 5.31
CA ILE A 435 33.67 -2.42 6.07
C ILE A 435 32.29 -2.79 5.53
N ILE A 436 32.10 -2.83 4.21
CA ILE A 436 30.84 -3.26 3.59
C ILE A 436 30.50 -4.70 4.01
N LEU A 437 31.49 -5.60 4.08
CA LEU A 437 31.31 -6.99 4.51
C LEU A 437 31.08 -7.15 6.03
N GLU A 438 31.56 -6.23 6.85
CA GLU A 438 31.20 -6.16 8.27
C GLU A 438 29.71 -5.81 8.44
N LEU A 439 29.18 -4.91 7.59
CA LEU A 439 27.79 -4.47 7.64
C LEU A 439 26.83 -5.42 6.88
N ASN A 440 27.30 -6.05 5.80
CA ASN A 440 26.59 -7.03 4.99
C ASN A 440 27.55 -8.16 4.55
N PRO A 441 27.67 -9.25 5.34
CA PRO A 441 28.60 -10.35 5.07
C PRO A 441 28.36 -11.09 3.75
N THR A 442 27.20 -10.90 3.13
CA THR A 442 26.77 -11.55 1.89
C THR A 442 26.78 -10.60 0.69
N ASP A 443 27.42 -9.43 0.78
CA ASP A 443 27.58 -8.53 -0.37
C ASP A 443 28.51 -9.17 -1.42
N GLU A 444 27.91 -9.72 -2.48
CA GLU A 444 28.60 -10.42 -3.57
C GLU A 444 29.66 -9.52 -4.23
N ASN A 445 29.31 -8.25 -4.45
CA ASN A 445 30.16 -7.29 -5.14
C ASN A 445 31.42 -6.98 -4.31
N ALA A 446 31.25 -6.79 -3.00
CA ALA A 446 32.35 -6.54 -2.08
C ALA A 446 33.26 -7.76 -1.92
N LEU A 447 32.71 -8.98 -1.80
CA LEU A 447 33.49 -10.21 -1.75
C LEU A 447 34.33 -10.39 -3.03
N HIS A 448 33.71 -10.22 -4.20
CA HIS A 448 34.37 -10.41 -5.49
C HIS A 448 35.54 -9.41 -5.68
N HIS A 449 35.30 -8.12 -5.48
CA HIS A 449 36.35 -7.11 -5.67
C HIS A 449 37.44 -7.18 -4.61
N LEU A 450 37.11 -7.52 -3.36
CA LEU A 450 38.13 -7.78 -2.35
C LEU A 450 39.02 -8.97 -2.74
N GLY A 451 38.42 -10.05 -3.24
CA GLY A 451 39.15 -11.21 -3.77
C GLY A 451 40.10 -10.83 -4.91
N LEU A 452 39.68 -9.98 -5.86
CA LEU A 452 40.54 -9.48 -6.93
C LEU A 452 41.72 -8.66 -6.41
N ILE A 453 41.50 -7.82 -5.39
CA ILE A 453 42.57 -7.02 -4.79
C ILE A 453 43.57 -7.94 -4.07
N LEU A 454 43.09 -8.90 -3.28
CA LEU A 454 43.94 -9.88 -2.59
C LEU A 454 44.75 -10.73 -3.57
N LEU A 455 44.13 -11.16 -4.67
CA LEU A 455 44.80 -11.86 -5.77
C LEU A 455 45.95 -11.02 -6.36
N SER A 456 45.73 -9.71 -6.56
CA SER A 456 46.77 -8.79 -7.05
C SER A 456 47.91 -8.58 -6.06
N LYS A 457 47.63 -8.71 -4.76
CA LYS A 457 48.60 -8.63 -3.66
C LYS A 457 49.32 -9.95 -3.38
N GLN A 458 48.96 -11.01 -4.11
CA GLN A 458 49.49 -12.36 -3.92
C GLN A 458 49.05 -13.02 -2.59
N GLU A 459 47.97 -12.51 -1.99
CA GLU A 459 47.27 -13.09 -0.83
C GLU A 459 46.25 -14.11 -1.35
N TYR A 460 46.76 -15.22 -1.91
CA TYR A 460 45.96 -16.16 -2.71
C TYR A 460 44.94 -16.95 -1.88
N ASP A 461 45.28 -17.37 -0.67
CA ASP A 461 44.38 -18.13 0.21
C ASP A 461 43.15 -17.30 0.61
N GLU A 462 43.36 -16.03 1.00
CA GLU A 462 42.26 -15.12 1.32
C GLU A 462 41.41 -14.79 0.08
N ALA A 463 42.02 -14.67 -1.10
CA ALA A 463 41.31 -14.47 -2.36
C ALA A 463 40.39 -15.65 -2.69
N VAL A 464 40.90 -16.89 -2.56
CA VAL A 464 40.12 -18.12 -2.72
C VAL A 464 38.92 -18.12 -1.77
N SER A 465 39.14 -17.80 -0.48
CA SER A 465 38.05 -17.74 0.50
C SER A 465 36.96 -16.75 0.11
N CYS A 466 37.32 -15.57 -0.42
CA CYS A 466 36.36 -14.58 -0.89
C CYS A 466 35.54 -15.10 -2.07
N PHE A 467 36.19 -15.67 -3.09
CA PHE A 467 35.49 -16.18 -4.27
C PHE A 467 34.61 -17.40 -3.97
N GLN A 468 35.04 -18.29 -3.09
CA GLN A 468 34.20 -19.41 -2.63
C GLN A 468 32.91 -18.92 -1.95
N LYS A 469 32.99 -17.87 -1.12
CA LYS A 469 31.80 -17.25 -0.51
C LYS A 469 30.87 -16.64 -1.57
N VAL A 470 31.41 -16.01 -2.61
CA VAL A 470 30.59 -15.55 -3.75
C VAL A 470 29.87 -16.73 -4.40
N LEU A 471 30.56 -17.83 -4.68
CA LEU A 471 29.95 -19.01 -5.31
C LEU A 471 28.95 -19.75 -4.41
N GLN A 472 29.04 -19.61 -3.08
CA GLN A 472 28.00 -20.09 -2.17
C GLN A 472 26.70 -19.27 -2.31
N ILE A 473 26.80 -17.98 -2.66
CA ILE A 473 25.66 -17.07 -2.85
C ILE A 473 25.13 -17.19 -4.28
N ASN A 474 26.02 -17.20 -5.26
CA ASN A 474 25.74 -17.24 -6.69
C ASN A 474 26.60 -18.31 -7.38
N PRO A 475 26.14 -19.57 -7.40
CA PRO A 475 26.89 -20.70 -7.97
C PRO A 475 27.11 -20.61 -9.49
N ASP A 476 26.38 -19.78 -10.22
CA ASP A 476 26.46 -19.68 -11.68
C ASP A 476 27.27 -18.45 -12.14
N SER A 477 28.10 -17.88 -11.25
CA SER A 477 28.94 -16.71 -11.56
C SER A 477 30.20 -17.10 -12.34
N ALA A 478 30.11 -17.15 -13.68
CA ALA A 478 31.23 -17.49 -14.56
C ALA A 478 32.47 -16.59 -14.34
N LEU A 479 32.26 -15.30 -14.04
CA LEU A 479 33.33 -14.36 -13.71
C LEU A 479 34.08 -14.78 -12.44
N THR A 480 33.36 -15.23 -11.42
CA THR A 480 33.95 -15.65 -10.14
C THR A 480 34.65 -17.00 -10.26
N HIS A 481 34.07 -17.97 -10.98
CA HIS A 481 34.76 -19.22 -11.31
C HIS A 481 36.10 -18.96 -12.02
N GLY A 482 36.11 -18.04 -13.00
CA GLY A 482 37.34 -17.65 -13.69
C GLY A 482 38.38 -17.04 -12.74
N ALA A 483 37.97 -16.15 -11.84
CA ALA A 483 38.86 -15.54 -10.85
C ALA A 483 39.39 -16.56 -9.82
N LEU A 484 38.54 -17.49 -9.37
CA LEU A 484 38.91 -18.58 -8.47
C LEU A 484 39.90 -19.55 -9.14
N GLY A 485 39.68 -19.91 -10.41
CA GLY A 485 40.61 -20.72 -11.19
C GLY A 485 41.99 -20.07 -11.33
N VAL A 486 42.04 -18.74 -11.56
CA VAL A 486 43.31 -18.00 -11.55
C VAL A 486 43.98 -18.02 -10.17
N ALA A 487 43.22 -17.87 -9.09
CA ALA A 487 43.75 -17.93 -7.73
C ALA A 487 44.36 -19.31 -7.41
N TYR A 488 43.66 -20.40 -7.73
CA TYR A 488 44.19 -21.76 -7.56
C TYR A 488 45.45 -22.02 -8.39
N TYR A 489 45.47 -21.55 -9.65
CA TYR A 489 46.67 -21.67 -10.48
C TYR A 489 47.88 -20.98 -9.85
N LYS A 490 47.67 -19.79 -9.25
CA LYS A 490 48.72 -19.03 -8.58
C LYS A 490 49.15 -19.63 -7.23
N LEU A 491 48.24 -20.31 -6.55
CA LEU A 491 48.52 -21.05 -5.31
C LEU A 491 49.30 -22.35 -5.56
N GLY A 492 49.36 -22.83 -6.81
CA GLY A 492 50.03 -24.08 -7.18
C GLY A 492 49.10 -25.30 -7.14
N GLU A 493 47.79 -25.08 -7.25
CA GLU A 493 46.74 -26.11 -7.22
C GLU A 493 46.10 -26.26 -8.63
N PRO A 494 46.81 -26.85 -9.62
CA PRO A 494 46.38 -26.87 -11.01
C PRO A 494 45.10 -27.69 -11.23
N ASP A 495 44.87 -28.76 -10.47
CA ASP A 495 43.68 -29.59 -10.61
C ASP A 495 42.40 -28.83 -10.25
N LEU A 496 42.44 -28.06 -9.15
CA LEU A 496 41.35 -27.18 -8.75
C LEU A 496 41.15 -26.07 -9.79
N ALA A 497 42.24 -25.48 -10.29
CA ALA A 497 42.15 -24.47 -11.35
C ALA A 497 41.47 -25.00 -12.63
N ILE A 498 41.77 -26.23 -13.05
CA ILE A 498 41.15 -26.89 -14.21
C ILE A 498 39.63 -27.04 -13.99
N GLN A 499 39.21 -27.49 -12.81
CA GLN A 499 37.78 -27.64 -12.48
C GLN A 499 37.04 -26.31 -12.62
N GLU A 500 37.58 -25.23 -12.06
CA GLU A 500 36.95 -23.91 -12.12
C GLU A 500 36.88 -23.36 -13.56
N PHE A 501 37.93 -23.54 -14.38
CA PHE A 501 37.87 -23.13 -15.78
C PHE A 501 36.93 -23.99 -16.63
N GLN A 502 36.72 -25.27 -16.28
CA GLN A 502 35.70 -26.10 -16.90
C GLN A 502 34.29 -25.59 -16.58
N GLU A 503 34.04 -25.16 -15.34
CA GLU A 503 32.77 -24.52 -14.96
C GLU A 503 32.54 -23.21 -15.72
N VAL A 504 33.58 -22.40 -15.92
CA VAL A 504 33.50 -21.21 -16.80
C VAL A 504 33.03 -21.61 -18.20
N LEU A 505 33.56 -22.69 -18.78
CA LEU A 505 33.15 -23.16 -20.12
C LEU A 505 31.77 -23.83 -20.14
N ARG A 506 31.32 -24.40 -19.02
CA ARG A 506 29.95 -24.89 -18.87
C ARG A 506 28.95 -23.72 -18.93
N LEU A 507 29.27 -22.61 -18.27
CA LEU A 507 28.44 -21.41 -18.18
C LEU A 507 28.55 -20.51 -19.42
N ASP A 508 29.76 -20.36 -19.96
CA ASP A 508 30.08 -19.61 -21.18
C ASP A 508 31.02 -20.42 -22.09
N PRO A 509 30.46 -21.26 -22.98
CA PRO A 509 31.25 -22.12 -23.89
C PRO A 509 32.13 -21.35 -24.88
N ARG A 510 32.01 -20.03 -25.01
CA ARG A 510 32.80 -19.21 -25.93
C ARG A 510 33.89 -18.41 -25.22
N ASN A 511 34.08 -18.60 -23.92
CA ASN A 511 35.08 -17.87 -23.15
C ASN A 511 36.51 -18.22 -23.61
N GLN A 512 37.17 -17.32 -24.33
CA GLN A 512 38.49 -17.54 -24.89
C GLN A 512 39.57 -17.70 -23.81
N ASN A 513 39.49 -16.88 -22.75
CA ASN A 513 40.46 -16.89 -21.65
C ASN A 513 40.48 -18.26 -20.93
N ALA A 514 39.30 -18.85 -20.68
CA ALA A 514 39.21 -20.16 -20.06
C ALA A 514 39.80 -21.28 -20.95
N HIS A 515 39.56 -21.23 -22.26
CA HIS A 515 40.20 -22.18 -23.20
C HIS A 515 41.73 -22.07 -23.19
N GLU A 516 42.26 -20.84 -23.20
CA GLU A 516 43.71 -20.61 -23.15
C GLU A 516 44.33 -21.10 -21.84
N MET A 517 43.67 -20.82 -20.71
CA MET A 517 44.13 -21.27 -19.40
C MET A 517 44.14 -22.81 -19.28
N LEU A 518 43.08 -23.49 -19.74
CA LEU A 518 43.04 -24.96 -19.75
C LEU A 518 44.13 -25.56 -20.65
N LYS A 519 44.37 -24.97 -21.83
CA LYS A 519 45.46 -25.40 -22.72
C LYS A 519 46.83 -25.25 -22.05
N ARG A 520 47.04 -24.16 -21.32
CA ARG A 520 48.29 -23.91 -20.58
C ARG A 520 48.49 -24.89 -19.43
N LEU A 521 47.41 -25.20 -18.69
CA LEU A 521 47.44 -26.12 -17.56
C LEU A 521 47.62 -27.58 -17.98
N GLY A 522 47.11 -27.99 -19.15
CA GLY A 522 47.29 -29.34 -19.69
C GLY A 522 48.63 -29.59 -20.41
N GLN A 523 49.54 -28.61 -20.44
CA GLN A 523 50.87 -28.71 -21.05
C GLN A 523 52.03 -28.83 -20.03
N GLN A 524 51.73 -28.81 -18.73
CA GLN A 524 52.67 -29.04 -17.63
C GLN A 524 52.53 -30.47 -17.13
#